data_AF-A0ABC8UCA6-F1
#
_entry.id   AF-A0ABC8UCA6-F1
#
_cell.length_a   1.000
_cell.length_b   1.000
_cell.length_c   1.000
_cell.angle_alpha   90.00
_cell.angle_beta   90.00
_cell.angle_gamma   90.00
#
_symmetry.space_group_name_H-M   'P 1'
#
loop_
_entity.id
_entity.type
_entity.pdbx_description
1 polymer ?
#
loop_
_entity_poly.entity_id
_entity_poly.type
_entity_poly.pdbx_seq_one_letter_code
_entity_poly.pdbx_strand_id
1 'polypeptide(L)'
;MARIKVHELRNKAKTDLLSQLKDLKAELALLRVAKVTGGAPNKLSKMVSGQSRSSICNSSCFKTMARIKVHELRNKAKTDLLSQLKDLKAELALLRVAKVTGGAPNKLSKIKVVRLSIAQVLTVISQKQKAALREAYKNKKYLPLDLRPKKTRAIRRRLTKHQASLKTEREKKREMYFPMRKYAIKV
;
A
#
# COMPACT_ATOMS: atom_id res chain seq x y z
N MET A 1 23.06 14.22 -19.68
CA MET A 1 23.29 13.16 -20.67
C MET A 1 21.98 12.93 -21.39
N ALA A 2 22.00 12.77 -22.72
CA ALA A 2 20.80 12.40 -23.48
C ALA A 2 20.28 11.06 -22.96
N ARG A 3 18.97 10.93 -22.74
CA ARG A 3 18.36 9.65 -22.35
C ARG A 3 18.42 8.72 -23.56
N ILE A 4 19.32 7.74 -23.52
CA ILE A 4 19.41 6.68 -24.53
C ILE A 4 18.09 5.91 -24.51
N LYS A 5 17.39 5.84 -25.64
CA LYS A 5 16.13 5.10 -25.73
C LYS A 5 16.43 3.64 -26.07
N VAL A 6 15.72 2.72 -25.42
CA VAL A 6 15.97 1.27 -25.53
C VAL A 6 15.85 0.76 -26.98
N HIS A 7 15.00 1.36 -27.82
CA HIS A 7 14.86 0.96 -29.22
C HIS A 7 16.11 1.30 -30.06
N GLU A 8 16.87 2.33 -29.69
CA GLU A 8 18.11 2.73 -30.38
C GLU A 8 19.25 1.72 -30.15
N LEU A 9 19.14 0.89 -29.11
CA LEU A 9 20.11 -0.17 -28.80
C LEU A 9 19.82 -1.47 -29.55
N ARG A 10 18.58 -1.67 -30.01
CA ARG A 10 18.15 -2.92 -30.66
C ARG A 10 18.70 -3.07 -32.08
N ASN A 11 19.00 -1.96 -32.74
CA ASN A 11 19.48 -1.95 -34.13
C ASN A 11 21.01 -1.89 -34.24
N LYS A 12 21.75 -1.96 -33.12
CA LYS A 12 23.21 -1.87 -33.10
C LYS A 12 23.86 -3.24 -33.11
N ALA A 13 25.00 -3.36 -33.77
CA ALA A 13 25.79 -4.58 -33.72
C ALA A 13 26.32 -4.83 -32.30
N LYS A 14 26.46 -6.11 -31.94
CA LYS A 14 26.90 -6.54 -30.60
C LYS A 14 28.27 -5.96 -30.22
N THR A 15 29.18 -5.82 -31.19
CA THR A 15 30.50 -5.22 -31.02
C THR A 15 30.42 -3.78 -30.54
N ASP A 16 29.51 -3.00 -31.12
CA ASP A 16 29.35 -1.57 -30.85
C ASP A 16 28.69 -1.32 -29.51
N LEU A 17 27.82 -2.25 -29.08
CA LEU A 17 27.25 -2.23 -27.72
C LEU A 17 28.33 -2.53 -26.67
N LEU A 18 29.27 -3.43 -26.98
CA LEU A 18 30.36 -3.78 -26.06
C LEU A 18 31.40 -2.66 -25.95
N SER A 19 31.71 -1.94 -27.02
CA SER A 19 32.57 -0.75 -26.95
C SER A 19 31.91 0.36 -26.14
N GLN A 20 30.64 0.68 -26.42
CA GLN A 20 29.86 1.66 -25.66
C GLN A 20 29.80 1.32 -24.16
N LEU A 21 29.66 0.05 -23.81
CA LEU A 21 29.68 -0.40 -22.42
C LEU A 21 31.05 -0.16 -21.75
N LYS A 22 32.16 -0.38 -22.48
CA LYS A 22 33.51 -0.14 -21.96
C LYS A 22 33.74 1.34 -21.71
N ASP A 23 33.32 2.19 -22.64
CA ASP A 23 33.48 3.65 -22.55
C ASP A 23 32.66 4.22 -21.39
N LEU A 24 31.40 3.79 -21.24
CA LEU A 24 30.55 4.21 -20.10
C LEU A 24 31.10 3.73 -18.75
N LYS A 25 31.72 2.54 -18.69
CA LYS A 25 32.40 2.05 -17.48
C LYS A 25 33.63 2.90 -17.14
N ALA A 26 34.41 3.30 -18.13
CA ALA A 26 35.56 4.18 -17.96
C ALA A 26 35.14 5.59 -17.48
N GLU A 27 34.10 6.17 -18.10
CA GLU A 27 33.53 7.45 -17.67
C GLU A 27 33.01 7.40 -16.22
N LEU A 28 32.33 6.33 -15.85
CA LEU A 28 31.80 6.16 -14.49
C LEU A 28 32.92 5.97 -13.46
N ALA A 29 34.01 5.30 -13.83
CA ALA A 29 35.19 5.19 -12.99
C ALA A 29 35.85 6.57 -12.77
N LEU A 30 36.03 7.36 -13.83
CA LEU A 30 36.56 8.72 -13.75
C LEU A 30 35.69 9.65 -12.90
N LEU A 31 34.36 9.56 -13.05
CA LEU A 31 33.40 10.33 -12.23
C LEU A 31 33.41 9.91 -10.75
N ARG A 32 33.64 8.63 -10.45
CA ARG A 32 33.81 8.15 -9.06
C ARG A 32 35.09 8.67 -8.43
N VAL A 33 36.21 8.66 -9.15
CA VAL A 33 37.47 9.25 -8.68
C VAL A 33 37.30 10.74 -8.44
N ALA A 34 36.73 11.47 -9.40
CA ALA A 34 36.48 12.92 -9.27
C ALA A 34 35.55 13.28 -8.10
N LYS A 35 34.61 12.40 -7.73
CA LYS A 35 33.73 12.58 -6.56
C LYS A 35 34.47 12.39 -5.23
N VAL A 36 35.47 11.52 -5.18
CA VAL A 36 36.29 11.28 -3.98
C VAL A 36 37.36 12.36 -3.83
N THR A 37 37.91 12.87 -4.92
CA THR A 37 38.96 13.91 -4.92
C THR A 37 38.42 15.35 -4.90
N GLY A 38 37.11 15.55 -4.72
CA GLY A 38 36.52 16.89 -4.55
C GLY A 38 36.56 17.79 -5.80
N GLY A 39 36.42 17.24 -7.00
CA GLY A 39 36.42 18.02 -8.25
C GLY A 39 35.24 19.00 -8.40
N ALA A 40 35.48 20.09 -9.16
CA ALA A 40 34.65 21.29 -9.26
C ALA A 40 33.13 21.08 -9.50
N PRO A 41 32.26 21.88 -8.86
CA PRO A 41 30.81 21.66 -8.76
C PRO A 41 29.97 21.96 -10.02
N ASN A 42 30.57 22.22 -11.18
CA ASN A 42 29.83 22.65 -12.38
C ASN A 42 29.49 21.54 -13.39
N LYS A 43 29.71 20.26 -13.06
CA LYS A 43 29.16 19.10 -13.81
C LYS A 43 28.05 18.33 -13.06
N LEU A 44 27.72 18.74 -11.84
CA LEU A 44 26.68 18.13 -10.98
C LEU A 44 25.26 18.72 -11.15
N SER A 45 25.09 19.79 -11.95
CA SER A 45 23.83 20.53 -12.08
C SER A 45 22.81 19.95 -13.08
N LYS A 46 23.01 18.75 -13.63
CA LYS A 46 22.04 18.10 -14.56
C LYS A 46 21.05 17.13 -13.87
N MET A 47 20.86 17.21 -12.56
CA MET A 47 19.97 16.29 -11.83
C MET A 47 18.74 16.92 -11.17
N VAL A 48 18.53 18.24 -11.27
CA VAL A 48 17.37 18.88 -10.63
C VAL A 48 16.69 19.87 -11.57
N SER A 49 15.93 19.35 -12.52
CA SER A 49 14.84 20.09 -13.16
C SER A 49 13.67 19.12 -13.32
N GLY A 50 12.60 19.41 -12.57
CA GLY A 50 11.53 18.47 -12.25
C GLY A 50 10.73 17.96 -13.45
N GLN A 51 9.97 16.90 -13.18
CA GLN A 51 8.63 16.73 -13.72
C GLN A 51 7.81 15.78 -12.84
N SER A 52 6.57 16.19 -12.71
CA SER A 52 5.41 15.64 -12.02
C SER A 52 4.98 14.24 -12.45
N ARG A 53 4.38 13.52 -11.49
CA ARG A 53 3.35 12.47 -11.64
C ARG A 53 3.65 11.32 -12.61
N SER A 54 4.04 10.18 -12.05
CA SER A 54 3.21 8.95 -12.03
C SER A 54 4.02 7.79 -11.46
N SER A 55 3.34 6.97 -10.66
CA SER A 55 3.63 5.56 -10.38
C SER A 55 5.04 5.05 -10.72
N ILE A 56 5.85 4.86 -9.69
CA ILE A 56 6.69 3.68 -9.47
C ILE A 56 7.07 3.70 -7.99
N CYS A 57 6.27 3.02 -7.17
CA CYS A 57 6.73 2.56 -5.86
C CYS A 57 7.62 1.34 -6.09
N ASN A 58 8.85 1.54 -6.56
CA ASN A 58 9.85 0.47 -6.56
C ASN A 58 10.49 0.43 -5.17
N SER A 59 9.79 -0.29 -4.29
CA SER A 59 10.33 -0.76 -3.02
C SER A 59 11.48 -1.73 -3.29
N SER A 60 12.70 -1.21 -3.38
CA SER A 60 13.89 -2.03 -3.31
C SER A 60 14.95 -1.31 -2.52
N CYS A 61 15.07 -1.65 -1.24
CA CYS A 61 16.34 -2.01 -0.62
C CYS A 61 16.16 -1.99 0.90
N PHE A 62 15.74 -3.12 1.45
CA PHE A 62 16.17 -3.62 2.76
C PHE A 62 15.74 -5.09 2.79
N LYS A 63 16.50 -5.95 2.09
CA LYS A 63 16.35 -7.40 2.23
C LYS A 63 17.06 -7.80 3.52
N THR A 64 16.43 -7.50 4.64
CA THR A 64 16.94 -7.75 6.00
C THR A 64 16.03 -8.74 6.72
N MET A 65 16.56 -9.96 6.90
CA MET A 65 16.06 -11.09 7.68
C MET A 65 14.61 -11.57 7.40
N ALA A 66 14.34 -12.83 7.72
CA ALA A 66 13.11 -13.58 7.44
C ALA A 66 11.84 -12.94 8.03
N ARG A 67 11.38 -11.84 7.43
CA ARG A 67 10.10 -11.20 7.73
C ARG A 67 8.98 -11.96 7.03
N ILE A 68 8.01 -12.42 7.82
CA ILE A 68 6.80 -13.07 7.30
C ILE A 68 6.09 -12.11 6.35
N LYS A 69 5.79 -12.56 5.13
CA LYS A 69 5.05 -11.74 4.18
C LYS A 69 3.55 -12.00 4.33
N VAL A 70 2.79 -10.92 4.45
CA VAL A 70 1.34 -11.00 4.73
C VAL A 70 0.56 -11.70 3.61
N HIS A 71 0.96 -11.54 2.35
CA HIS A 71 0.29 -12.21 1.25
C HIS A 71 0.41 -13.74 1.31
N GLU A 72 1.54 -14.27 1.79
CA GLU A 72 1.75 -15.71 1.98
C GLU A 72 0.80 -16.26 3.04
N LEU A 73 0.55 -15.51 4.13
CA LEU A 73 -0.38 -15.90 5.19
C LEU A 73 -1.85 -15.96 4.74
N ARG A 74 -2.24 -15.16 3.74
CA ARG A 74 -3.61 -15.16 3.22
C ARG A 74 -3.97 -16.47 2.52
N ASN A 75 -2.99 -17.16 1.96
CA ASN A 75 -3.21 -18.43 1.24
C ASN A 75 -3.25 -19.65 2.15
N LYS A 76 -2.81 -19.53 3.43
CA LYS A 76 -2.74 -20.65 4.38
C LYS A 76 -4.09 -20.94 5.06
N ALA A 77 -4.28 -22.18 5.52
CA ALA A 77 -5.48 -22.56 6.26
C ALA A 77 -5.51 -21.95 7.67
N LYS A 78 -6.70 -21.92 8.30
CA LYS A 78 -6.86 -21.37 9.66
C LYS A 78 -6.07 -22.18 10.70
N THR A 79 -6.03 -23.49 10.54
CA THR A 79 -5.26 -24.42 11.40
C THR A 79 -3.77 -24.07 11.40
N ASP A 80 -3.20 -23.83 10.22
CA ASP A 80 -1.77 -23.53 10.04
C ASP A 80 -1.40 -22.16 10.58
N LEU A 81 -2.33 -21.20 10.52
CA LEU A 81 -2.14 -19.89 11.14
C LEU A 81 -2.18 -19.97 12.67
N LEU A 82 -2.98 -20.88 13.23
CA LEU A 82 -3.05 -21.09 14.67
C LEU A 82 -1.82 -21.83 15.21
N SER A 83 -1.26 -22.78 14.48
CA SER A 83 0.02 -23.42 14.85
C SER A 83 1.16 -22.40 14.81
N GLN A 84 1.32 -21.66 13.70
CA GLN A 84 2.32 -20.58 13.59
C GLN A 84 2.20 -19.54 14.70
N LEU A 85 0.96 -19.20 15.11
CA LEU A 85 0.72 -18.28 16.22
C LEU A 85 1.20 -18.84 17.57
N LYS A 86 1.06 -20.14 17.83
CA LYS A 86 1.54 -20.78 19.05
C LYS A 86 3.07 -20.77 19.09
N ASP A 87 3.71 -21.12 17.99
CA ASP A 87 5.18 -21.17 17.89
C ASP A 87 5.80 -19.78 18.11
N LEU A 88 5.26 -18.75 17.45
CA LEU A 88 5.72 -17.36 17.62
C LEU A 88 5.51 -16.85 19.05
N LYS A 89 4.45 -17.28 19.75
CA LYS A 89 4.22 -16.93 21.15
C LYS A 89 5.23 -17.61 22.08
N ALA A 90 5.56 -18.87 21.84
CA ALA A 90 6.59 -19.58 22.57
C ALA A 90 7.96 -18.93 22.37
N GLU A 91 8.33 -18.58 21.13
CA GLU A 91 9.56 -17.85 20.83
C GLU A 91 9.59 -16.50 21.55
N LEU A 92 8.49 -15.73 21.54
CA LEU A 92 8.42 -14.46 22.26
C LEU A 92 8.60 -14.62 23.77
N ALA A 93 8.06 -15.68 24.36
CA ALA A 93 8.22 -15.96 25.79
C ALA A 93 9.70 -16.22 26.13
N LEU A 94 10.39 -17.05 25.33
CA LEU A 94 11.82 -17.31 25.49
C LEU A 94 12.66 -16.03 25.34
N LEU A 95 12.34 -15.18 24.35
CA LEU A 95 13.05 -13.91 24.16
C LEU A 95 12.81 -12.91 25.31
N ARG A 96 11.67 -12.98 25.99
CA ARG A 96 11.40 -12.16 27.18
C ARG A 96 12.23 -12.61 28.38
N VAL A 97 12.36 -13.92 28.60
CA VAL A 97 13.25 -14.45 29.65
C VAL A 97 14.69 -14.05 29.36
N ALA A 98 15.15 -14.23 28.11
CA ALA A 98 16.49 -13.83 27.69
C ALA A 98 16.75 -12.32 27.85
N LYS A 99 15.72 -11.48 27.76
CA LYS A 99 15.85 -10.04 28.05
C LYS A 99 16.13 -9.78 29.53
N VAL A 100 15.48 -10.51 30.43
CA VAL A 100 15.66 -10.35 31.88
C VAL A 100 17.04 -10.85 32.31
N THR A 101 17.52 -11.95 31.73
CA THR A 101 18.81 -12.56 32.07
C THR A 101 20.02 -11.89 31.40
N GLY A 102 19.85 -10.73 30.76
CA GLY A 102 20.95 -10.00 30.12
C GLY A 102 21.49 -10.64 28.83
N GLY A 103 20.62 -11.28 28.04
CA GLY A 103 21.02 -11.99 26.82
C GLY A 103 21.55 -11.11 25.69
N ALA A 104 22.24 -11.74 24.74
CA ALA A 104 22.91 -11.08 23.61
C ALA A 104 22.00 -10.09 22.82
N PRO A 105 22.54 -8.95 22.33
CA PRO A 105 21.77 -7.90 21.65
C PRO A 105 21.04 -8.39 20.39
N ASN A 106 21.58 -9.41 19.72
CA ASN A 106 20.94 -10.05 18.57
C ASN A 106 19.61 -10.73 18.93
N LYS A 107 19.49 -11.31 20.12
CA LYS A 107 18.24 -11.91 20.61
C LYS A 107 17.22 -10.81 20.95
N LEU A 108 17.66 -9.70 21.54
CA LEU A 108 16.80 -8.57 21.88
C LEU A 108 16.20 -7.89 20.65
N SER A 109 16.99 -7.76 19.58
CA SER A 109 16.56 -7.18 18.30
C SER A 109 15.42 -7.96 17.64
N LYS A 110 15.34 -9.28 17.87
CA LYS A 110 14.27 -10.15 17.36
C LYS A 110 12.91 -9.90 18.02
N ILE A 111 12.87 -9.37 19.24
CA ILE A 111 11.61 -9.15 19.98
C ILE A 111 10.63 -8.28 19.18
N LYS A 112 11.12 -7.18 18.59
CA LYS A 112 10.28 -6.29 17.77
C LYS A 112 9.73 -7.00 16.54
N VAL A 113 10.55 -7.82 15.89
CA VAL A 113 10.17 -8.57 14.69
C VAL A 113 9.09 -9.60 15.02
N VAL A 114 9.31 -10.43 16.04
CA VAL A 114 8.35 -11.47 16.48
C VAL A 114 7.01 -10.86 16.90
N ARG A 115 7.01 -9.73 17.63
CA ARG A 115 5.77 -9.01 18.00
C ARG A 115 4.98 -8.55 16.76
N LEU A 116 5.67 -8.01 15.76
CA LEU A 116 5.03 -7.58 14.51
C LEU A 116 4.49 -8.79 13.73
N SER A 117 5.22 -9.90 13.70
CA SER A 117 4.77 -11.15 13.09
C SER A 117 3.51 -11.71 13.74
N ILE A 118 3.43 -11.73 15.08
CA ILE A 118 2.21 -12.13 15.81
C ILE A 118 1.04 -11.23 15.44
N ALA A 119 1.25 -9.91 15.42
CA ALA A 119 0.21 -8.95 15.06
C ALA A 119 -0.30 -9.16 13.62
N GLN A 120 0.60 -9.45 12.68
CA GLN A 120 0.24 -9.76 11.28
C GLN A 120 -0.60 -11.03 11.18
N VAL A 121 -0.20 -12.13 11.84
CA VAL A 121 -0.95 -13.40 11.84
C VAL A 121 -2.35 -13.20 12.43
N LEU A 122 -2.46 -12.55 13.59
CA LEU A 122 -3.76 -12.23 14.21
C LEU A 122 -4.63 -11.37 13.31
N THR A 123 -4.05 -10.38 12.63
CA THR A 123 -4.76 -9.52 11.69
C THR A 123 -5.36 -10.32 10.54
N VAL A 124 -4.59 -11.25 9.95
CA VAL A 124 -5.07 -12.11 8.85
C VAL A 124 -6.19 -13.04 9.34
N ILE A 125 -6.06 -13.63 10.53
CA ILE A 125 -7.12 -14.47 11.13
C ILE A 125 -8.40 -13.65 11.30
N SER A 126 -8.32 -12.45 11.89
CA SER A 126 -9.49 -11.58 12.09
C SER A 126 -10.09 -11.10 10.76
N GLN A 127 -9.27 -10.83 9.74
CA GLN A 127 -9.75 -10.48 8.40
C GLN A 127 -10.55 -11.63 7.78
N LYS A 128 -10.01 -12.86 7.79
CA LYS A 128 -10.70 -14.05 7.28
C LYS A 128 -12.01 -14.33 8.02
N GLN A 129 -12.00 -14.22 9.35
CA GLN A 129 -13.19 -14.40 10.17
C GLN A 129 -14.27 -13.37 9.84
N LYS A 130 -13.91 -12.08 9.75
CA LYS A 130 -14.86 -11.01 9.38
C LYS A 130 -15.37 -11.16 7.94
N ALA A 131 -14.53 -11.60 7.01
CA ALA A 131 -14.95 -11.85 5.63
C ALA A 131 -15.99 -12.98 5.56
N ALA A 132 -15.72 -14.12 6.21
CA ALA A 132 -16.68 -15.22 6.31
C ALA A 132 -18.00 -14.79 6.96
N LEU A 133 -17.94 -13.99 8.04
CA LEU A 133 -19.14 -13.47 8.71
C LEU A 133 -19.93 -12.50 7.81
N ARG A 134 -19.25 -11.66 7.02
CA ARG A 134 -19.92 -10.76 6.07
C ARG A 134 -20.67 -11.52 4.99
N GLU A 135 -20.09 -12.59 4.44
CA GLU A 135 -20.79 -13.43 3.47
C GLU A 135 -21.98 -14.16 4.13
N ALA A 136 -21.80 -14.71 5.33
CA ALA A 136 -22.86 -15.42 6.05
C ALA A 136 -24.05 -14.52 6.44
N TYR A 137 -23.83 -13.23 6.66
CA TYR A 137 -24.87 -12.24 7.01
C TYR A 137 -25.26 -11.32 5.85
N LYS A 138 -24.81 -11.61 4.64
CA LYS A 138 -25.15 -10.85 3.44
C LYS A 138 -26.67 -10.84 3.24
N ASN A 139 -27.23 -9.67 2.96
CA ASN A 139 -28.66 -9.45 2.72
C ASN A 139 -29.60 -9.77 3.89
N LYS A 140 -29.09 -10.19 5.06
CA LYS A 140 -29.92 -10.36 6.25
C LYS A 140 -30.29 -8.99 6.83
N LYS A 141 -31.58 -8.81 7.19
CA LYS A 141 -32.08 -7.57 7.80
C LYS A 141 -31.35 -7.22 9.10
N TYR A 142 -31.10 -8.22 9.94
CA TYR A 142 -30.47 -8.04 11.24
C TYR A 142 -28.98 -8.39 11.20
N LEU A 143 -28.15 -7.36 11.17
CA LEU A 143 -26.69 -7.47 11.26
C LEU A 143 -26.21 -7.29 12.70
N PRO A 144 -25.19 -8.07 13.13
CA PRO A 144 -24.43 -7.79 14.35
C PRO A 144 -23.84 -6.38 14.35
N LEU A 145 -23.74 -5.74 15.52
CA LEU A 145 -23.25 -4.35 15.65
C LEU A 145 -21.87 -4.14 15.02
N ASP A 146 -20.98 -5.13 15.12
CA ASP A 146 -19.61 -5.08 14.58
C ASP A 146 -19.54 -5.00 13.05
N LEU A 147 -20.54 -5.55 12.37
CA LEU A 147 -20.59 -5.55 10.90
C LEU A 147 -21.35 -4.34 10.34
N ARG A 148 -22.05 -3.58 11.19
CA ARG A 148 -22.80 -2.40 10.75
C ARG A 148 -21.83 -1.31 10.27
N PRO A 149 -22.19 -0.57 9.21
CA PRO A 149 -21.37 0.55 8.76
C PRO A 149 -21.25 1.60 9.87
N LYS A 150 -20.02 2.00 10.20
CA LYS A 150 -19.76 3.04 11.20
C LYS A 150 -20.04 4.42 10.60
N LYS A 151 -21.14 5.03 11.01
CA LYS A 151 -21.54 6.40 10.66
C LYS A 151 -21.84 7.19 11.94
N THR A 152 -21.90 8.52 11.85
CA THR A 152 -22.31 9.36 12.98
C THR A 152 -23.76 9.07 13.39
N ARG A 153 -24.11 9.37 14.65
CA ARG A 153 -25.48 9.14 15.17
C ARG A 153 -26.52 9.93 14.36
N ALA A 154 -26.22 11.17 13.99
CA ALA A 154 -27.08 12.00 13.14
C ALA A 154 -27.35 11.34 11.78
N ILE A 155 -26.31 10.84 11.09
CA ILE A 155 -26.45 10.16 9.79
C ILE A 155 -27.24 8.85 9.91
N ARG A 156 -27.19 8.16 11.06
CA ARG A 156 -28.00 6.95 11.28
C ARG A 156 -29.47 7.25 11.54
N ARG A 157 -29.80 8.42 12.09
CA ARG A 157 -31.17 8.83 12.47
C ARG A 157 -31.91 9.59 11.38
N ARG A 158 -31.21 10.21 10.43
CA ARG A 158 -31.84 10.93 9.32
C ARG A 158 -32.69 9.98 8.46
N LEU A 159 -33.68 10.55 7.78
CA LEU A 159 -34.50 9.84 6.79
C LEU A 159 -33.65 9.26 5.65
N THR A 160 -34.12 8.17 5.06
CA THR A 160 -33.54 7.65 3.81
C THR A 160 -33.77 8.64 2.66
N LYS A 161 -32.90 8.64 1.65
CA LYS A 161 -33.04 9.52 0.48
C LYS A 161 -34.41 9.33 -0.20
N HIS A 162 -34.88 8.09 -0.28
CA HIS A 162 -36.20 7.76 -0.81
C HIS A 162 -37.31 8.43 0.01
N GLN A 163 -37.32 8.25 1.34
CA GLN A 163 -38.29 8.89 2.23
C GLN A 163 -38.28 10.41 2.11
N ALA A 164 -37.10 11.02 2.06
CA ALA A 164 -36.97 12.46 1.91
C ALA A 164 -37.43 12.97 0.53
N SER A 165 -37.40 12.12 -0.50
CA SER A 165 -37.86 12.45 -1.85
C SER A 165 -39.32 12.10 -2.12
N LEU A 166 -40.02 11.48 -1.17
CA LEU A 166 -41.43 11.14 -1.34
C LEU A 166 -42.24 12.44 -1.41
N LYS A 167 -42.88 12.64 -2.56
CA LYS A 167 -43.79 13.75 -2.82
C LYS A 167 -45.23 13.25 -2.83
N THR A 168 -46.14 14.10 -2.38
CA THR A 168 -47.58 13.80 -2.47
C THR A 168 -48.02 13.73 -3.93
N GLU A 169 -49.12 13.03 -4.23
CA GLU A 169 -49.63 12.96 -5.61
C GLU A 169 -49.99 14.35 -6.16
N ARG A 170 -50.49 15.23 -5.30
CA ARG A 170 -50.79 16.62 -5.63
C ARG A 170 -49.53 17.39 -6.05
N GLU A 171 -48.45 17.24 -5.29
CA GLU A 171 -47.17 17.88 -5.59
C GLU A 171 -46.54 17.32 -6.87
N LYS A 172 -46.59 16.00 -7.07
CA LYS A 172 -46.14 15.37 -8.32
C LYS A 172 -46.89 15.94 -9.53
N LYS A 173 -48.22 16.03 -9.47
CA LYS A 173 -49.03 16.64 -10.54
C LYS A 173 -48.63 18.10 -10.81
N ARG A 174 -48.44 18.90 -9.75
CA ARG A 174 -48.01 20.29 -9.88
C ARG A 174 -46.65 20.42 -10.58
N GLU A 175 -45.67 19.61 -10.20
CA GLU A 175 -44.33 19.62 -10.80
C GLU A 175 -44.33 19.15 -12.26
N MET A 176 -45.16 18.14 -12.59
CA MET A 176 -45.32 17.69 -13.98
C MET A 176 -45.93 18.77 -14.86
N TYR A 177 -46.95 19.48 -14.38
CA TYR A 177 -47.65 20.50 -15.15
C TYR A 177 -46.85 21.81 -15.27
N PHE A 178 -46.12 22.20 -14.23
CA PHE A 178 -45.39 23.48 -14.18
C PHE A 178 -43.89 23.28 -13.89
N PRO A 179 -43.11 22.76 -14.84
CA PRO A 179 -41.66 22.64 -14.66
C PRO A 179 -41.00 24.03 -14.68
N MET A 180 -39.97 24.22 -13.84
CA MET A 180 -39.12 25.43 -13.93
C MET A 180 -38.42 25.45 -15.29
N ARG A 181 -38.81 26.41 -16.14
CA ARG A 181 -38.21 26.62 -17.45
C ARG A 181 -37.07 27.63 -17.33
N LYS A 182 -35.96 27.38 -18.03
CA LYS A 182 -34.87 28.35 -18.17
C LYS A 182 -35.23 29.34 -19.28
N TYR A 183 -35.17 30.63 -18.99
CA TYR A 183 -35.35 31.69 -19.98
C TYR A 183 -34.34 32.81 -19.71
N ALA A 184 -34.05 33.59 -20.75
CA ALA A 184 -33.23 34.79 -20.66
C ALA A 184 -33.96 35.92 -21.41
N ILE A 185 -33.90 37.13 -20.87
CA ILE A 185 -34.44 38.32 -21.53
C ILE A 185 -33.29 38.97 -22.27
N LYS A 186 -33.48 39.22 -23.56
CA LYS A 186 -32.51 39.98 -24.35
C LYS A 186 -32.62 41.45 -23.93
N VAL A 187 -31.50 42.00 -23.46
CA VAL A 187 -31.34 43.45 -23.23
C VAL A 187 -31.23 44.16 -24.56
#